data_AF-A0A941QZB8-F1
#
_entry.id   AF-A0A941QZB8-F1
#
_cell.length_a   1.000
_cell.length_b   1.000
_cell.length_c   1.000
_cell.angle_alpha   90.00
_cell.angle_beta   90.00
_cell.angle_gamma   90.00
#
_symmetry.space_group_name_H-M   'P 1'
#
loop_
_entity.id
_entity.type
_entity.pdbx_description
1 polymer ?
#
loop_
_entity_poly.entity_id
_entity_poly.type
_entity_poly.pdbx_seq_one_letter_code
_entity_poly.pdbx_strand_id
1 'polypeptide(L)'
;MSQQPNIQIESKKNIEDSDLPVPRSQGKDTLPNSLRSPDEEVFSIPSPDSGYALKLIKPFTAMWKDNHKHKLITKVVTNLVIFQASKIGRAPTKSDVINVIDTLKIKDSDAGVLDTATLKQCSLESIQGLHLSKLFDANQEEKK
;
A
#
# COMPACT_ATOMS: atom_id res chain seq x y z
N MET A 1 -39.33 41.89 -39.18
CA MET A 1 -39.72 41.51 -37.81
C MET A 1 -38.46 41.18 -37.02
N SER A 2 -38.07 42.03 -36.07
CA SER A 2 -37.10 41.66 -35.03
C SER A 2 -37.87 41.58 -33.71
N GLN A 3 -37.83 40.42 -33.06
CA GLN A 3 -38.25 40.31 -31.67
C GLN A 3 -37.03 40.62 -30.83
N GLN A 4 -37.01 41.77 -30.16
CA GLN A 4 -36.03 42.01 -29.10
C GLN A 4 -36.66 41.62 -27.76
N PRO A 5 -35.97 40.80 -26.94
CA PRO A 5 -36.48 40.47 -25.62
C PRO A 5 -36.42 41.70 -24.70
N ASN A 6 -37.51 41.93 -23.97
CA ASN A 6 -37.61 42.97 -22.94
C ASN A 6 -36.85 42.49 -21.68
N ILE A 7 -35.57 42.85 -21.57
CA ILE A 7 -34.75 42.49 -20.41
C ILE A 7 -34.94 43.57 -19.35
N GLN A 8 -35.61 43.22 -18.24
CA GLN A 8 -35.63 44.08 -17.06
C GLN A 8 -34.23 44.08 -16.43
N ILE A 9 -33.56 45.23 -16.49
CA ILE A 9 -32.24 45.42 -15.88
C ILE A 9 -32.46 45.68 -14.39
N GLU A 10 -32.54 44.62 -13.60
CA GLU A 10 -32.45 44.78 -12.14
C GLU A 10 -31.03 45.24 -11.79
N SER A 11 -30.95 46.33 -11.02
CA SER A 11 -29.71 46.89 -10.50
C SER A 11 -28.97 45.85 -9.66
N LYS A 12 -27.76 45.51 -10.12
CA LYS A 12 -26.82 44.56 -9.52
C LYS A 12 -26.82 44.68 -7.99
N LYS A 13 -27.33 43.65 -7.31
CA LYS A 13 -27.02 43.44 -5.89
C LYS A 13 -25.52 43.23 -5.78
N ASN A 14 -24.90 44.00 -4.88
CA ASN A 14 -23.51 43.89 -4.51
C ASN A 14 -23.31 42.49 -3.91
N ILE A 15 -22.64 41.59 -4.65
CA ILE A 15 -22.20 40.31 -4.11
C ILE A 15 -20.86 40.60 -3.45
N GLU A 16 -20.90 40.82 -2.14
CA GLU A 16 -19.72 40.81 -1.28
C GLU A 16 -19.04 39.43 -1.35
N ASP A 17 -17.71 39.51 -1.45
CA ASP A 17 -16.70 38.46 -1.34
C ASP A 17 -16.98 37.14 -2.07
N SER A 18 -16.45 37.03 -3.29
CA SER A 18 -16.08 35.71 -3.79
C SER A 18 -14.95 35.18 -2.92
N ASP A 19 -15.15 34.05 -2.25
CA ASP A 19 -14.06 33.28 -1.65
C ASP A 19 -13.04 32.99 -2.75
N LEU A 20 -11.92 33.71 -2.70
CA LEU A 20 -10.76 33.40 -3.51
C LEU A 20 -10.40 31.93 -3.23
N PRO A 21 -10.01 31.13 -4.24
CA PRO A 21 -9.56 29.78 -3.98
C PRO A 21 -8.41 29.85 -2.97
N VAL A 22 -8.62 29.27 -1.79
CA VAL A 22 -7.60 29.19 -0.75
C VAL A 22 -6.35 28.58 -1.40
N PRO A 23 -5.16 29.20 -1.25
CA PRO A 23 -3.94 28.61 -1.76
C PRO A 23 -3.84 27.17 -1.23
N ARG A 24 -3.81 26.18 -2.12
CA ARG A 24 -3.38 24.84 -1.72
C ARG A 24 -2.00 25.03 -1.11
N SER A 25 -1.83 24.57 0.14
CA SER A 25 -0.52 24.44 0.76
C SER A 25 0.39 23.68 -0.20
N GLN A 26 1.20 24.40 -0.97
CA GLN A 26 2.38 23.82 -1.57
C GLN A 26 3.25 23.54 -0.36
N GLY A 27 3.33 22.25 0.01
CA GLY A 27 4.00 21.82 1.22
C GLY A 27 5.32 22.57 1.38
N LYS A 28 5.56 23.09 2.58
CA LYS A 28 6.79 23.79 3.00
C LYS A 28 7.96 23.32 2.16
N ASP A 29 8.67 24.25 1.52
CA ASP A 29 9.90 24.01 0.79
C ASP A 29 10.90 23.28 1.71
N THR A 30 10.82 21.96 1.74
CA THR A 30 11.88 21.13 2.29
C THR A 30 13.03 21.34 1.32
N LEU A 31 14.06 22.03 1.81
CA LEU A 31 15.39 22.12 1.20
C LEU A 31 15.70 20.84 0.40
N PRO A 32 16.25 20.95 -0.82
CA PRO A 32 16.51 19.79 -1.65
C PRO A 32 17.32 18.81 -0.82
N ASN A 33 16.68 17.67 -0.53
CA ASN A 33 17.23 16.61 0.28
C ASN A 33 18.62 16.31 -0.29
N SER A 34 19.67 16.45 0.52
CA SER A 34 21.02 16.01 0.15
C SER A 34 20.90 14.64 -0.50
N LEU A 35 21.47 14.47 -1.70
CA LEU A 35 21.43 13.21 -2.45
C LEU A 35 21.88 12.08 -1.52
N ARG A 36 20.92 11.33 -0.98
CA ARG A 36 21.17 10.19 -0.10
C ARG A 36 21.75 9.07 -0.96
N SER A 37 22.73 8.35 -0.41
CA SER A 37 23.23 7.16 -1.08
C SER A 37 22.07 6.14 -1.23
N PRO A 38 22.06 5.32 -2.29
CA PRO A 38 21.04 4.27 -2.45
C PRO A 38 20.90 3.35 -1.23
N ASP A 39 21.94 3.22 -0.42
CA ASP A 39 21.97 2.42 0.81
C ASP A 39 21.32 3.12 2.03
N GLU A 40 21.05 4.43 1.97
CA GLU A 40 20.35 5.21 3.01
C GLU A 40 18.84 5.33 2.76
N GLU A 41 18.31 4.68 1.73
CA GLU A 41 16.90 4.69 1.40
C GLU A 41 16.12 3.83 2.41
N VAL A 42 15.76 4.42 3.55
CA VAL A 42 14.75 3.87 4.45
C VAL A 42 13.44 3.91 3.68
N PHE A 43 13.06 2.77 3.10
CA PHE A 43 11.76 2.54 2.47
C PHE A 43 10.63 2.85 3.46
N SER A 44 10.27 4.13 3.56
CA SER A 44 9.07 4.59 4.27
C SER A 44 7.91 4.45 3.31
N ILE A 45 7.38 3.24 3.19
CA ILE A 45 6.24 2.95 2.32
C ILE A 45 4.96 3.10 3.15
N PRO A 46 4.22 4.18 2.94
CA PRO A 46 2.82 4.05 2.57
C PRO A 46 2.70 4.50 1.11
N SER A 47 3.40 3.83 0.20
CA SER A 47 3.17 4.01 -1.24
C SER A 47 1.72 3.63 -1.55
N PRO A 48 1.08 4.20 -2.58
CA PRO A 48 -0.25 3.80 -3.04
C PRO A 48 -0.42 2.28 -3.21
N ASP A 49 0.68 1.57 -3.49
CA ASP A 49 0.73 0.11 -3.56
C ASP A 49 0.42 -0.61 -2.25
N SER A 50 0.68 0.01 -1.08
CA SER A 50 0.35 -0.58 0.23
C SER A 50 -1.17 -0.67 0.45
N GLY A 51 -1.90 0.38 0.07
CA GLY A 51 -3.37 0.38 0.11
C GLY A 51 -3.98 -0.57 -0.92
N TYR A 52 -3.38 -0.63 -2.12
CA TYR A 52 -3.83 -1.55 -3.16
C TYR A 52 -3.57 -3.02 -2.81
N ALA A 53 -2.38 -3.35 -2.29
CA ALA A 53 -2.04 -4.68 -1.79
C ALA A 53 -3.00 -5.12 -0.68
N LEU A 54 -3.31 -4.23 0.26
CA LEU A 54 -4.27 -4.53 1.32
C LEU A 54 -5.67 -4.86 0.79
N LYS A 55 -6.10 -4.15 -0.27
CA LYS A 55 -7.37 -4.44 -0.96
C LYS A 55 -7.37 -5.84 -1.59
N LEU A 56 -6.25 -6.26 -2.18
CA LEU A 56 -6.09 -7.60 -2.76
C LEU A 56 -6.05 -8.71 -1.71
N ILE A 57 -5.50 -8.43 -0.53
CA ILE A 57 -5.36 -9.39 0.57
C ILE A 57 -6.67 -9.55 1.35
N LYS A 58 -7.52 -8.52 1.40
CA LYS A 58 -8.77 -8.51 2.17
C LYS A 58 -9.61 -9.80 2.04
N PRO A 59 -9.84 -10.38 0.84
CA PRO A 59 -10.60 -11.63 0.69
C PRO A 59 -9.95 -12.86 1.34
N PHE A 60 -8.63 -12.85 1.49
CA PHE A 60 -7.84 -13.97 2.03
C PHE A 60 -7.69 -13.91 3.55
N THR A 61 -8.00 -12.77 4.17
CA THR A 61 -7.86 -12.58 5.62
C THR A 61 -8.69 -13.56 6.46
N ALA A 62 -9.75 -14.14 5.87
CA ALA A 62 -10.56 -15.16 6.52
C ALA A 62 -9.76 -16.39 6.99
N MET A 63 -8.66 -16.74 6.32
CA MET A 63 -7.83 -17.90 6.68
C MET A 63 -7.10 -17.74 8.01
N TRP A 64 -6.80 -16.50 8.42
CA TRP A 64 -6.04 -16.19 9.64
C TRP A 64 -6.72 -15.19 10.57
N LYS A 65 -8.00 -14.85 10.32
CA LYS A 65 -8.76 -13.87 11.12
C LYS A 65 -8.86 -14.28 12.59
N ASP A 66 -8.96 -15.58 12.85
CA ASP A 66 -9.16 -16.14 14.19
C ASP A 66 -7.83 -16.28 14.96
N ASN A 67 -6.70 -15.97 14.31
CA ASN A 67 -5.39 -15.97 14.96
C ASN A 67 -5.20 -14.70 15.82
N HIS A 68 -4.71 -14.87 17.05
CA HIS A 68 -4.38 -13.78 17.96
C HIS A 68 -3.42 -12.72 17.36
N LYS A 69 -2.57 -13.12 16.39
CA LYS A 69 -1.62 -12.25 15.67
C LYS A 69 -2.06 -11.90 14.24
N HIS A 70 -3.35 -12.00 13.91
CA HIS A 70 -3.89 -11.73 12.57
C HIS A 70 -3.42 -10.39 11.95
N LYS A 71 -3.27 -9.33 12.76
CA LYS A 71 -2.77 -8.03 12.29
C LYS A 71 -1.32 -8.11 11.79
N LEU A 72 -0.47 -8.84 12.52
CA LEU A 72 0.92 -9.04 12.15
C LEU A 72 1.03 -9.93 10.91
N ILE A 73 0.26 -11.02 10.86
CA ILE A 73 0.18 -11.90 9.68
C ILE A 73 -0.22 -11.10 8.44
N THR A 74 -1.25 -10.26 8.55
CA THR A 74 -1.70 -9.41 7.44
C THR A 74 -0.60 -8.46 6.97
N LYS A 75 0.15 -7.84 7.90
CA LYS A 75 1.27 -6.96 7.53
C LYS A 75 2.42 -7.72 6.87
N VAL A 76 2.80 -8.88 7.40
CA VAL A 76 3.83 -9.75 6.82
C VAL A 76 3.44 -10.16 5.40
N VAL A 77 2.22 -10.66 5.20
CA VAL A 77 1.72 -11.03 3.86
C VAL A 77 1.71 -9.81 2.92
N THR A 78 1.27 -8.65 3.40
CA THR A 78 1.26 -7.41 2.60
C THR A 78 2.66 -7.01 2.15
N ASN A 79 3.63 -7.03 3.08
CA ASN A 79 5.01 -6.68 2.77
C ASN A 79 5.65 -7.66 1.77
N LEU A 80 5.38 -8.96 1.92
CA LEU A 80 5.90 -9.98 1.01
C LEU A 80 5.29 -9.86 -0.39
N VAL A 81 3.99 -9.55 -0.49
CA VAL A 81 3.32 -9.29 -1.78
C VAL A 81 3.91 -8.07 -2.48
N ILE A 82 4.12 -6.98 -1.74
CA ILE A 82 4.75 -5.76 -2.27
C ILE A 82 6.18 -6.09 -2.73
N PHE A 83 6.96 -6.78 -1.90
CA PHE A 83 8.33 -7.17 -2.22
C PHE A 83 8.42 -7.97 -3.53
N GLN A 84 7.54 -8.96 -3.71
CA GLN A 84 7.46 -9.75 -4.93
C GLN A 84 7.15 -8.92 -6.18
N ALA A 85 6.17 -8.02 -6.07
CA ALA A 85 5.80 -7.15 -7.17
C ALA A 85 6.91 -6.14 -7.51
N SER A 86 7.56 -5.58 -6.48
CA SER A 86 8.68 -4.65 -6.60
C SER A 86 9.91 -5.28 -7.25
N LYS A 87 10.20 -6.57 -6.99
CA LYS A 87 11.30 -7.29 -7.66
C LYS A 87 11.17 -7.29 -9.19
N ILE A 88 9.94 -7.27 -9.69
CA ILE A 88 9.61 -7.27 -11.13
C ILE A 88 9.34 -5.84 -11.64
N GLY A 89 9.29 -4.84 -10.76
CA GLY A 89 9.01 -3.45 -11.10
C GLY A 89 7.56 -3.18 -11.50
N ARG A 90 6.60 -3.94 -10.93
CA ARG A 90 5.16 -3.78 -11.23
C ARG A 90 4.31 -3.65 -9.96
N ALA A 91 3.06 -3.25 -10.15
CA ALA A 91 2.07 -3.22 -9.07
C ALA A 91 1.70 -4.65 -8.58
N PRO A 92 1.31 -4.79 -7.30
CA PRO A 92 0.81 -6.05 -6.74
C PRO A 92 -0.40 -6.62 -7.50
N THR A 93 -0.47 -7.95 -7.63
CA THR A 93 -1.57 -8.65 -8.30
C THR A 93 -2.14 -9.76 -7.43
N LYS A 94 -3.33 -10.27 -7.78
CA LYS A 94 -3.94 -11.40 -7.06
C LYS A 94 -3.07 -12.66 -7.10
N SER A 95 -2.34 -12.90 -8.19
CA SER A 95 -1.40 -14.02 -8.30
C SER A 95 -0.25 -13.90 -7.30
N ASP A 96 0.22 -12.70 -6.99
CA ASP A 96 1.26 -12.53 -5.97
C ASP A 96 0.76 -12.93 -4.59
N VAL A 97 -0.49 -12.56 -4.27
CA VAL A 97 -1.11 -12.93 -3.00
C VAL A 97 -1.21 -14.45 -2.88
N ILE A 98 -1.67 -15.13 -3.94
CA ILE A 98 -1.75 -16.60 -3.97
C ILE A 98 -0.37 -17.23 -3.80
N ASN A 99 0.63 -16.77 -4.58
CA ASN A 99 1.99 -17.27 -4.48
C ASN A 99 2.58 -17.11 -3.07
N VAL A 100 2.32 -15.98 -2.41
CA VAL A 100 2.77 -15.73 -1.03
C VAL A 100 2.08 -16.66 -0.04
N ILE A 101 0.76 -16.84 -0.15
CA ILE A 101 -0.01 -17.77 0.69
C ILE A 101 0.51 -19.21 0.54
N ASP A 102 0.71 -19.64 -0.70
CA ASP A 102 1.20 -21.00 -1.01
C ASP A 102 2.62 -21.22 -0.49
N THR A 103 3.51 -20.24 -0.68
CA THR A 103 4.91 -20.32 -0.20
C THR A 103 4.97 -20.37 1.32
N LEU A 104 4.12 -19.59 2.01
CA LEU A 104 4.00 -19.63 3.46
C LEU A 104 3.20 -20.83 3.98
N LYS A 105 2.64 -21.64 3.08
CA LYS A 105 1.81 -22.82 3.38
C LYS A 105 0.64 -22.50 4.32
N ILE A 106 0.07 -21.30 4.19
CA ILE A 106 -1.06 -20.87 5.01
C ILE A 106 -2.31 -21.66 4.58
N LYS A 107 -3.05 -22.20 5.55
CA LYS A 107 -4.31 -22.93 5.33
C LYS A 107 -5.42 -22.34 6.21
N ASP A 108 -6.65 -22.79 6.02
CA ASP A 108 -7.76 -22.43 6.89
C ASP A 108 -7.44 -22.82 8.34
N SER A 109 -7.27 -21.82 9.21
CA SER A 109 -6.91 -21.95 10.65
C SER A 109 -5.45 -22.31 10.95
N ASP A 110 -4.58 -22.48 9.94
CA ASP A 110 -3.15 -22.74 10.15
C ASP A 110 -2.30 -21.65 9.47
N ALA A 111 -1.42 -21.04 10.26
CA ALA A 111 -0.53 -19.99 9.81
C ALA A 111 0.71 -20.54 9.08
N GLY A 112 0.85 -21.87 8.96
CA GLY A 112 1.89 -22.53 8.18
C GLY A 112 3.28 -22.21 8.71
N VAL A 113 4.12 -21.59 7.87
CA VAL A 113 5.49 -21.17 8.22
C VAL A 113 5.50 -20.05 9.28
N LEU A 114 4.40 -19.36 9.49
CA LEU A 114 4.27 -18.28 10.49
C LEU A 114 3.98 -18.84 11.89
N ASP A 115 4.92 -19.63 12.41
CA ASP A 115 4.88 -20.13 13.78
C ASP A 115 5.16 -19.01 14.83
N THR A 116 5.03 -19.34 16.11
CA THR A 116 5.18 -18.35 17.19
C THR A 116 6.58 -17.71 17.20
N ALA A 117 7.62 -18.49 16.85
CA ALA A 117 9.00 -18.03 16.79
C ALA A 117 9.23 -17.07 15.61
N THR A 118 8.79 -17.46 14.42
CA THR A 118 8.89 -16.66 13.18
C THR A 118 8.08 -15.37 13.31
N LEU A 119 6.88 -15.43 13.89
CA LEU A 119 6.08 -14.23 14.17
C LEU A 119 6.76 -13.30 15.18
N LYS A 120 7.48 -13.85 16.17
CA LYS A 120 8.26 -13.02 17.11
C LYS A 120 9.40 -12.33 16.37
N GLN A 121 10.11 -13.04 15.50
CA GLN A 121 11.15 -12.44 14.65
C GLN A 121 10.58 -11.36 13.74
N CYS A 122 9.48 -11.62 13.02
CA CYS A 122 8.80 -10.65 12.17
C CYS A 122 8.41 -9.36 12.91
N SER A 123 8.09 -9.46 14.21
CA SER A 123 7.69 -8.30 15.01
C SER A 123 8.85 -7.38 15.42
N LEU A 124 10.09 -7.90 15.42
CA LEU A 124 11.29 -7.17 15.79
C LEU A 124 11.95 -6.48 14.58
N GLU A 125 11.54 -6.83 13.36
CA GLU A 125 12.10 -6.29 12.13
C GLU A 125 11.54 -4.90 11.80
N SER A 126 12.38 -4.06 11.20
CA SER A 126 11.97 -2.76 10.64
C SER A 126 10.89 -2.94 9.57
N ILE A 127 11.13 -3.87 8.62
CA ILE A 127 10.13 -4.32 7.64
C ILE A 127 9.69 -5.72 8.04
N GLN A 128 8.46 -5.82 8.53
CA GLN A 128 7.94 -7.05 9.11
C GLN A 128 7.89 -8.17 8.07
N GLY A 129 8.60 -9.28 8.34
CA GLY A 129 8.61 -10.47 7.50
C GLY A 129 9.61 -10.40 6.34
N LEU A 130 10.49 -9.39 6.29
CA LEU A 130 11.45 -9.25 5.21
C LEU A 130 12.40 -10.46 5.12
N HIS A 131 12.81 -11.08 6.23
CA HIS A 131 13.65 -12.28 6.18
C HIS A 131 13.01 -13.45 5.42
N LEU A 132 11.68 -13.54 5.39
CA LEU A 132 10.93 -14.59 4.68
C LEU A 132 10.99 -14.41 3.16
N SER A 133 11.41 -13.25 2.67
CA SER A 133 11.64 -13.01 1.24
C SER A 133 12.61 -14.02 0.61
N LYS A 134 13.57 -14.53 1.39
CA LYS A 134 14.55 -15.54 0.97
C LYS A 134 13.90 -16.86 0.55
N LEU A 135 12.74 -17.21 1.13
CA LEU A 135 12.00 -18.41 0.76
C LEU A 135 11.54 -18.35 -0.69
N PHE A 136 11.31 -17.16 -1.23
CA PHE A 136 10.87 -16.99 -2.60
C PHE A 136 12.01 -17.09 -3.60
N ASP A 137 13.24 -16.75 -3.21
CA ASP A 137 14.42 -16.90 -4.05
C ASP A 137 14.82 -18.38 -4.19
N ALA A 138 14.78 -19.14 -3.09
CA ALA A 138 15.08 -20.57 -3.10
C ALA A 138 14.11 -21.38 -4.00
N ASN A 139 12.82 -21.02 -4.01
CA ASN A 139 11.81 -21.69 -4.85
C ASN A 139 11.92 -21.37 -6.35
N GLN A 140 12.68 -20.34 -6.75
CA GLN A 140 12.91 -20.01 -8.16
C GLN A 140 14.08 -20.80 -8.75
N GLU A 141 15.05 -21.22 -7.92
CA GLU A 141 16.19 -22.04 -8.34
C GLU A 141 15.78 -23.48 -8.64
N GLU A 142 14.80 -24.05 -7.93
CA GLU A 142 14.29 -25.41 -8.19
C GLU A 142 13.44 -25.53 -9.47
N LYS A 143 13.02 -24.42 -10.09
CA LYS A 143 12.16 -24.41 -11.29
C LYS A 143 12.90 -24.11 -12.60
N LYS A 144 14.24 -24.01 -12.58
CA LYS A 144 15.10 -23.89 -13.77
C LYS A 144 15.68 -25.24 -14.16
#